data_AF-A0A7T5CGI8-F1
#
_entry.id   AF-A0A7T5CGI8-F1
#
_cell.length_a   1.000
_cell.length_b   1.000
_cell.length_c   1.000
_cell.angle_alpha   90.00
_cell.angle_beta   90.00
_cell.angle_gamma   90.00
#
_symmetry.space_group_name_H-M   'P 1'
#
loop_
_entity.id
_entity.type
_entity.pdbx_description
1 polymer ?
#
loop_
_entity_poly.entity_id
_entity_poly.type
_entity_poly.pdbx_seq_one_letter_code
_entity_poly.pdbx_strand_id
1 'polypeptide(L)'
;MSLHFRLEPLSPPTDFHRGLRARVADPVWFLTRQWQLGELQGEDVSSPVSVAVSVTHEPLRYAPRRPDLDPARIPAEALVEAEPGDWWTIGRRIRLGRAAAPLLPALPPQRLQALRLGPLPAPYEALSDELDGRAIFTAGLLAGHALWNEVPSPPADNWSSRRLTHDARFSAGTRALEIRDHDGGDVDWYSADAGGTVLRADAGAAAPLPSSRQLLVSRLSYPGAPHPRWWQIEDQAVDLGAFSPDRAHLGTALLLDVALAHADDWFWFPVPEPPPATNGKRPPSSGMLVTLRETVVHDSFGDIWTLAPPPVDGQHAWSLFRTTGMEAGALLIWPVAVAPHAGPWLDDVSLGIDEDANVAWAVELRADGRVLLADDTSEAAARETTRTGTRQFRYLPMTTLPAHWHPYRRTGPDGIHGDWQQGLAADLGGVLPRVRAGPASRLIGGPSGPGFGRGHEIAAEAIASSGASLRRRARLARDTEGRPVLWVERSRTPLAGPPVSHLRFDVMAEDEVPPGDGNG
;
A
#
# COMPACT_ATOMS: atom_id res chain seq x y z
N MET A 1 30.60 48.59 1.47
CA MET A 1 29.53 47.89 0.73
C MET A 1 30.10 47.49 -0.63
N SER A 2 30.39 46.21 -0.84
CA SER A 2 30.82 45.71 -2.16
C SER A 2 29.61 45.64 -3.08
N LEU A 3 29.65 46.39 -4.17
CA LEU A 3 28.68 46.27 -5.26
C LEU A 3 29.05 45.05 -6.09
N HIS A 4 28.25 43.98 -5.99
CA HIS A 4 28.34 42.85 -6.90
C HIS A 4 27.48 43.15 -8.13
N PHE A 5 28.10 43.16 -9.32
CA PHE A 5 27.38 43.22 -10.58
C PHE A 5 26.98 41.80 -11.00
N ARG A 6 25.67 41.53 -11.09
CA ARG A 6 25.12 40.33 -11.69
C ARG A 6 24.97 40.59 -13.19
N LEU A 7 25.68 39.83 -14.02
CA LEU A 7 25.46 39.81 -15.46
C LEU A 7 24.25 38.91 -15.73
N GLU A 8 23.10 39.50 -16.07
CA GLU A 8 21.97 38.76 -16.62
C GLU A 8 22.00 38.88 -18.16
N PRO A 9 21.88 37.77 -18.91
CA PRO A 9 21.79 37.82 -20.35
C PRO A 9 20.43 38.40 -20.76
N LEU A 10 20.36 39.72 -20.92
CA LEU A 10 19.26 40.37 -21.62
C LEU A 10 19.54 40.32 -23.12
N SER A 11 18.86 39.40 -23.82
CA SER A 11 18.62 39.54 -25.25
C SER A 11 17.13 39.43 -25.52
N PRO A 12 16.47 40.46 -26.08
CA PRO A 12 15.12 40.32 -26.56
C PRO A 12 15.10 39.26 -27.69
N PRO A 13 14.14 38.31 -27.67
CA PRO A 13 14.12 37.17 -28.59
C PRO A 13 13.59 37.61 -29.95
N THR A 14 14.45 38.15 -30.82
CA THR A 14 14.04 38.59 -32.17
C THR A 14 14.43 37.64 -33.29
N ASP A 15 15.24 36.60 -33.05
CA ASP A 15 15.61 35.64 -34.09
C ASP A 15 15.82 34.21 -33.54
N PHE A 16 14.71 33.48 -33.37
CA PHE A 16 14.72 32.06 -33.02
C PHE A 16 15.44 31.18 -34.05
N HIS A 17 15.54 31.61 -35.32
CA HIS A 17 16.25 30.85 -36.34
C HIS A 17 17.76 30.79 -36.05
N ARG A 18 18.34 31.81 -35.41
CA ARG A 18 19.76 31.79 -35.04
C ARG A 18 20.07 30.75 -33.96
N GLY A 19 19.21 30.63 -32.94
CA GLY A 19 19.33 29.62 -31.89
C GLY A 19 19.12 28.20 -32.42
N LEU A 20 18.10 28.01 -33.26
CA LEU A 20 17.81 26.72 -33.92
C LEU A 20 18.89 26.24 -34.89
N ARG A 21 19.75 27.12 -35.39
CA ARG A 21 20.85 26.75 -36.30
C ARG A 21 22.02 26.07 -35.59
N ALA A 22 22.08 26.08 -34.25
CA ALA A 22 23.15 25.48 -33.45
C ALA A 22 24.57 25.74 -34.03
N ARG A 23 24.83 26.98 -34.45
CA ARG A 23 26.08 27.31 -35.16
C ARG A 23 27.25 27.22 -34.18
N VAL A 24 28.19 26.33 -34.49
CA VAL A 24 29.47 26.26 -33.78
C VAL A 24 30.27 27.53 -34.10
N ALA A 25 30.32 28.46 -33.14
CA ALA A 25 30.98 29.76 -33.32
C ALA A 25 32.52 29.63 -33.22
N ASP A 26 33.00 28.75 -32.35
CA ASP A 26 34.42 28.46 -32.16
C ASP A 26 34.63 26.96 -31.96
N PRO A 27 34.87 26.21 -33.05
CA PRO A 27 35.17 24.78 -32.96
C PRO A 27 36.47 24.50 -32.18
N VAL A 28 37.44 25.42 -32.22
CA VAL A 28 38.73 25.25 -31.55
C VAL A 28 38.56 25.36 -30.04
N TRP A 29 37.72 26.29 -29.56
CA TRP A 29 37.36 26.39 -28.14
C TRP A 29 36.66 25.13 -27.63
N PHE A 30 35.71 24.57 -28.40
CA PHE A 30 35.08 23.29 -28.02
C PHE A 30 36.10 22.17 -27.93
N LEU A 31 36.96 22.01 -28.94
CA LEU A 31 38.01 20.98 -28.94
C LEU A 31 39.02 21.16 -27.80
N THR A 32 39.41 22.40 -27.48
CA THR A 32 40.30 22.67 -26.34
C THR A 32 39.62 22.45 -24.99
N ARG A 33 38.29 22.66 -24.89
CA ARG A 33 37.53 22.27 -23.69
C ARG A 33 37.41 20.76 -23.54
N GLN A 34 37.18 20.02 -24.62
CA GLN A 34 37.21 18.55 -24.62
C GLN A 34 38.58 18.03 -24.19
N TRP A 35 39.66 18.63 -24.71
CA TRP A 35 41.03 18.31 -24.29
C TRP A 35 41.29 18.62 -22.80
N GLN A 36 40.85 19.80 -22.32
CA GLN A 36 41.03 20.21 -20.93
C GLN A 36 40.26 19.32 -19.94
N LEU A 37 39.10 18.81 -20.35
CA LEU A 37 38.28 17.90 -19.55
C LEU A 37 38.72 16.43 -19.67
N GLY A 38 39.76 16.16 -20.46
CA GLY A 38 40.29 14.80 -20.64
C GLY A 38 39.48 13.92 -21.60
N GLU A 39 38.51 14.44 -22.36
CA GLU A 39 37.75 13.63 -23.34
C GLU A 39 38.62 13.01 -24.44
N LEU A 40 39.81 13.59 -24.70
CA LEU A 40 40.77 13.05 -25.66
C LEU A 40 41.79 12.09 -25.02
N GLN A 41 41.74 11.90 -23.70
CA GLN A 41 42.45 10.82 -23.02
C GLN A 41 41.57 9.57 -23.11
N GLY A 42 41.80 8.76 -24.14
CA GLY A 42 41.19 7.43 -24.22
C GLY A 42 41.82 6.55 -23.16
N GLU A 43 41.04 6.12 -22.17
CA GLU A 43 41.39 4.97 -21.36
C GLU A 43 41.04 3.69 -22.14
N ASP A 44 41.92 2.69 -22.09
CA ASP A 44 41.72 1.39 -22.75
C ASP A 44 40.73 0.56 -21.92
N VAL A 45 39.46 0.96 -21.96
CA VAL A 45 38.39 0.38 -21.14
C VAL A 45 37.50 -0.49 -22.02
N SER A 46 37.35 -1.76 -21.65
CA SER A 46 36.47 -2.69 -22.35
C SER A 46 35.00 -2.38 -22.06
N SER A 47 34.13 -2.76 -23.00
CA SER A 47 32.68 -2.68 -22.79
C SER A 47 32.03 -4.02 -23.07
N PRO A 48 31.02 -4.43 -22.30
CA PRO A 48 30.30 -5.66 -22.55
C PRO A 48 29.54 -5.57 -23.89
N VAL A 49 29.72 -6.57 -24.74
CA VAL A 49 29.09 -6.66 -26.08
C VAL A 49 27.95 -7.67 -26.08
N SER A 50 28.18 -8.84 -25.50
CA SER A 50 27.17 -9.89 -25.41
C SER A 50 27.25 -10.64 -24.09
N VAL A 51 26.12 -11.23 -23.69
CA VAL A 51 26.00 -12.04 -22.48
C VAL A 51 25.41 -13.39 -22.85
N ALA A 52 26.08 -14.47 -22.44
CA ALA A 52 25.48 -15.80 -22.37
C ALA A 52 24.95 -16.01 -20.95
N VAL A 53 23.64 -16.20 -20.81
CA VAL A 53 22.98 -16.34 -19.52
C VAL A 53 22.19 -17.64 -19.45
N SER A 54 22.33 -18.35 -18.33
CA SER A 54 21.59 -19.54 -17.97
C SER A 54 20.56 -19.20 -16.89
N VAL A 55 19.28 -19.42 -17.16
CA VAL A 55 18.18 -18.97 -16.29
C VAL A 55 17.21 -20.12 -15.99
N THR A 56 16.74 -20.21 -14.75
CA THR A 56 15.62 -21.06 -14.35
C THR A 56 14.40 -20.23 -13.96
N HIS A 57 13.22 -20.72 -14.32
CA HIS A 57 11.93 -20.10 -14.01
C HIS A 57 11.05 -21.09 -13.24
N GLU A 58 10.62 -20.69 -12.05
CA GLU A 58 9.76 -21.46 -11.16
C GLU A 58 8.40 -20.77 -11.03
N PRO A 59 7.31 -21.31 -11.61
CA PRO A 59 5.99 -20.69 -11.52
C PRO A 59 5.52 -20.57 -10.06
N LEU A 60 5.00 -19.39 -9.72
CA LEU A 60 4.34 -19.17 -8.44
C LEU A 60 2.99 -19.86 -8.39
N ARG A 61 2.62 -20.24 -7.17
CA ARG A 61 1.29 -20.74 -6.83
C ARG A 61 0.78 -19.99 -5.62
N TYR A 62 -0.49 -19.65 -5.69
CA TYR A 62 -1.26 -19.04 -4.62
C TYR A 62 -2.57 -19.81 -4.50
N ALA A 63 -3.03 -20.05 -3.26
CA ALA A 63 -4.28 -20.75 -2.95
C ALA A 63 -4.63 -21.90 -3.93
N PRO A 64 -3.91 -23.04 -3.97
CA PRO A 64 -3.98 -24.03 -5.05
C PRO A 64 -5.37 -24.62 -5.38
N ARG A 65 -6.34 -24.47 -4.46
CA ARG A 65 -7.75 -24.86 -4.65
C ARG A 65 -8.58 -23.80 -5.41
N ARG A 66 -7.98 -22.67 -5.77
CA ARG A 66 -8.58 -21.47 -6.37
C ARG A 66 -7.80 -21.06 -7.61
N PRO A 67 -7.98 -21.76 -8.74
CA PRO A 67 -7.25 -21.47 -9.98
C PRO A 67 -7.63 -20.10 -10.58
N ASP A 68 -8.71 -19.48 -10.12
CA ASP A 68 -9.10 -18.11 -10.43
C ASP A 68 -8.14 -17.06 -9.84
N LEU A 69 -7.37 -17.42 -8.81
CA LEU A 69 -6.42 -16.54 -8.13
C LEU A 69 -4.99 -16.77 -8.63
N ASP A 70 -4.77 -16.56 -9.94
CA ASP A 70 -3.51 -16.84 -10.63
C ASP A 70 -2.46 -15.72 -10.42
N PRO A 71 -1.34 -15.97 -9.71
CA PRO A 71 -0.28 -14.98 -9.47
C PRO A 71 0.51 -14.61 -10.73
N ALA A 72 0.33 -15.31 -11.85
CA ALA A 72 0.88 -14.89 -13.13
C ALA A 72 0.06 -13.77 -13.80
N ARG A 73 -1.19 -13.56 -13.37
CA ARG A 73 -2.14 -12.64 -14.00
C ARG A 73 -2.55 -11.51 -13.08
N ILE A 74 -2.95 -11.84 -11.87
CA ILE A 74 -3.54 -10.90 -10.92
C ILE A 74 -2.40 -10.15 -10.20
N PRO A 75 -2.52 -8.82 -10.04
CA PRO A 75 -1.61 -8.05 -9.22
C PRO A 75 -1.44 -8.61 -7.80
N ALA A 76 -0.21 -8.62 -7.29
CA ALA A 76 0.10 -9.18 -5.99
C ALA A 76 -0.70 -8.51 -4.86
N GLU A 77 -0.91 -7.19 -4.92
CA GLU A 77 -1.72 -6.42 -3.98
C GLU A 77 -3.15 -6.99 -3.88
N ALA A 78 -3.77 -7.29 -5.02
CA ALA A 78 -5.13 -7.85 -5.05
C ALA A 78 -5.20 -9.28 -4.49
N LEU A 79 -4.12 -10.08 -4.62
CA LEU A 79 -4.07 -11.42 -4.02
C LEU A 79 -3.83 -11.37 -2.51
N VAL A 80 -3.05 -10.39 -2.05
CA VAL A 80 -2.66 -10.25 -0.65
C VAL A 80 -3.75 -9.56 0.15
N GLU A 81 -4.33 -8.47 -0.36
CA GLU A 81 -5.13 -7.56 0.47
C GLU A 81 -6.63 -7.80 0.41
N ALA A 82 -7.10 -8.50 -0.64
CA ALA A 82 -8.52 -8.63 -0.96
C ALA A 82 -9.35 -9.03 0.26
N GLU A 83 -10.28 -8.16 0.64
CA GLU A 83 -11.23 -8.45 1.69
C GLU A 83 -12.22 -9.56 1.25
N PRO A 84 -12.49 -10.57 2.09
CA PRO A 84 -13.54 -11.53 1.83
C PRO A 84 -14.90 -10.86 1.54
N GLY A 85 -15.40 -11.08 0.32
CA GLY A 85 -16.69 -10.52 -0.11
C GLY A 85 -16.62 -9.09 -0.64
N ASP A 86 -15.42 -8.60 -0.98
CA ASP A 86 -15.19 -7.41 -1.79
C ASP A 86 -15.93 -7.42 -3.14
N TRP A 87 -16.25 -8.60 -3.67
CA TRP A 87 -17.13 -8.76 -4.83
C TRP A 87 -18.49 -8.08 -4.64
N TRP A 88 -19.01 -7.97 -3.41
CA TRP A 88 -20.31 -7.38 -3.10
C TRP A 88 -20.29 -5.84 -3.10
N THR A 89 -20.07 -5.25 -4.26
CA THR A 89 -20.24 -3.81 -4.49
C THR A 89 -21.69 -3.38 -4.24
N ILE A 90 -21.90 -2.09 -3.92
CA ILE A 90 -23.25 -1.54 -3.72
C ILE A 90 -24.16 -1.84 -4.92
N GLY A 91 -23.65 -1.67 -6.15
CA GLY A 91 -24.39 -1.99 -7.37
C GLY A 91 -24.80 -3.46 -7.47
N ARG A 92 -23.90 -4.40 -7.15
CA ARG A 92 -24.21 -5.84 -7.16
C ARG A 92 -25.22 -6.22 -6.08
N ARG A 93 -25.08 -5.67 -4.88
CA ARG A 93 -26.03 -5.85 -3.77
C ARG A 93 -27.45 -5.44 -4.17
N ILE A 94 -27.60 -4.26 -4.75
CA ILE A 94 -28.91 -3.73 -5.18
C ILE A 94 -29.48 -4.54 -6.35
N ARG A 95 -28.66 -4.81 -7.38
CA ARG A 95 -29.08 -5.61 -8.55
C ARG A 95 -29.61 -6.97 -8.11
N LEU A 96 -28.86 -7.66 -7.26
CA LEU A 96 -29.24 -8.98 -6.76
C LEU A 96 -30.41 -8.93 -5.77
N GLY A 97 -30.50 -7.89 -4.94
CA GLY A 97 -31.63 -7.68 -4.03
C GLY A 97 -32.95 -7.48 -4.77
N ARG A 98 -32.95 -6.64 -5.82
CA ARG A 98 -34.11 -6.44 -6.71
C ARG A 98 -34.49 -7.71 -7.47
N ALA A 99 -33.51 -8.48 -7.94
CA ALA A 99 -33.77 -9.75 -8.61
C ALA A 99 -34.31 -10.82 -7.66
N ALA A 100 -33.90 -10.82 -6.39
CA ALA A 100 -34.41 -11.72 -5.36
C ALA A 100 -35.81 -11.34 -4.87
N ALA A 101 -36.14 -10.04 -4.86
CA ALA A 101 -37.40 -9.51 -4.32
C ALA A 101 -38.67 -10.28 -4.75
N PRO A 102 -38.93 -10.55 -6.05
CA PRO A 102 -40.13 -11.29 -6.47
C PRO A 102 -40.09 -12.79 -6.13
N LEU A 103 -38.93 -13.32 -5.74
CA LEU A 103 -38.72 -14.75 -5.43
C LEU A 103 -38.80 -15.03 -3.92
N LEU A 104 -38.75 -14.00 -3.08
CA LEU A 104 -38.77 -14.16 -1.63
C LEU A 104 -40.12 -14.70 -1.15
N PRO A 105 -40.13 -15.62 -0.17
CA PRO A 105 -41.36 -16.01 0.50
C PRO A 105 -41.94 -14.84 1.29
N ALA A 106 -43.19 -14.96 1.74
CA ALA A 106 -43.75 -13.98 2.68
C ALA A 106 -42.96 -13.98 3.99
N LEU A 107 -42.25 -12.89 4.27
CA LEU A 107 -41.44 -12.72 5.48
C LEU A 107 -42.09 -11.72 6.45
N PRO A 108 -41.94 -11.91 7.77
CA PRO A 108 -42.35 -10.90 8.76
C PRO A 108 -41.68 -9.54 8.50
N PRO A 109 -42.34 -8.41 8.81
CA PRO A 109 -41.79 -7.07 8.58
C PRO A 109 -40.42 -6.84 9.21
N GLN A 110 -40.18 -7.38 10.41
CA GLN A 110 -38.90 -7.25 11.10
C GLN A 110 -37.77 -7.97 10.34
N ARG A 111 -38.07 -9.15 9.78
CA ARG A 111 -37.09 -9.92 9.00
C ARG A 111 -36.84 -9.26 7.64
N LEU A 112 -37.86 -8.65 7.04
CA LEU A 112 -37.70 -7.88 5.81
C LEU A 112 -36.84 -6.63 6.05
N GLN A 113 -37.02 -5.93 7.18
CA GLN A 113 -36.21 -4.77 7.53
C GLN A 113 -34.73 -5.14 7.72
N ALA A 114 -34.44 -6.30 8.32
CA ALA A 114 -33.07 -6.79 8.48
C ALA A 114 -32.36 -7.15 7.15
N LEU A 115 -33.10 -7.28 6.05
CA LEU A 115 -32.58 -7.57 4.71
C LEU A 115 -32.41 -6.31 3.86
N ARG A 116 -32.74 -5.12 4.37
CA ARG A 116 -32.59 -3.86 3.67
C ARG A 116 -31.22 -3.24 3.94
N LEU A 117 -30.74 -2.50 2.94
CA LEU A 117 -29.55 -1.67 3.09
C LEU A 117 -29.82 -0.59 4.13
N GLY A 118 -28.86 -0.36 5.01
CA GLY A 118 -28.87 0.84 5.86
C GLY A 118 -28.65 2.11 5.04
N PRO A 119 -28.47 3.26 5.71
CA PRO A 119 -28.14 4.51 5.02
C PRO A 119 -26.84 4.36 4.24
N LEU A 120 -26.87 4.70 2.94
CA LEU A 120 -25.71 4.64 2.04
C LEU A 120 -25.05 6.00 1.85
N PRO A 121 -23.74 6.05 1.53
CA PRO A 121 -23.04 7.29 1.22
C PRO A 121 -23.30 7.78 -0.22
N ALA A 122 -22.88 9.01 -0.51
CA ALA A 122 -22.85 9.56 -1.86
C ALA A 122 -22.13 8.64 -2.86
N PRO A 123 -22.66 8.44 -4.08
CA PRO A 123 -23.91 8.96 -4.65
C PRO A 123 -25.12 8.01 -4.51
N TYR A 124 -25.08 7.08 -3.57
CA TYR A 124 -26.05 5.97 -3.45
C TYR A 124 -27.15 6.23 -2.42
N GLU A 125 -27.28 7.45 -1.88
CA GLU A 125 -28.23 7.77 -0.82
C GLU A 125 -29.66 7.41 -1.19
N ALA A 126 -30.04 7.66 -2.45
CA ALA A 126 -31.37 7.35 -3.00
C ALA A 126 -31.68 5.84 -3.05
N LEU A 127 -30.68 4.99 -2.84
CA LEU A 127 -30.80 3.53 -2.82
C LEU A 127 -30.71 2.97 -1.39
N SER A 128 -30.70 3.83 -0.38
CA SER A 128 -30.88 3.41 1.02
C SER A 128 -32.23 2.71 1.18
N ASP A 129 -32.33 1.79 2.14
CA ASP A 129 -33.49 0.93 2.40
C ASP A 129 -33.90 -0.03 1.26
N GLU A 130 -33.23 -0.05 0.10
CA GLU A 130 -33.42 -1.09 -0.90
C GLU A 130 -33.06 -2.48 -0.35
N LEU A 131 -33.62 -3.54 -0.92
CA LEU A 131 -33.26 -4.90 -0.52
C LEU A 131 -31.78 -5.17 -0.83
N ASP A 132 -31.04 -5.66 0.17
CA ASP A 132 -29.63 -6.02 0.04
C ASP A 132 -29.50 -7.49 -0.41
N GLY A 133 -29.08 -7.69 -1.65
CA GLY A 133 -28.78 -9.02 -2.18
C GLY A 133 -27.74 -9.79 -1.36
N ARG A 134 -26.76 -9.11 -0.75
CA ARG A 134 -25.79 -9.77 0.14
C ARG A 134 -26.46 -10.23 1.43
N ALA A 135 -27.29 -9.39 2.05
CA ALA A 135 -27.99 -9.78 3.28
C ALA A 135 -28.92 -10.98 3.04
N ILE A 136 -29.62 -10.99 1.90
CA ILE A 136 -30.48 -12.12 1.49
C ILE A 136 -29.66 -13.40 1.30
N PHE A 137 -28.54 -13.30 0.57
CA PHE A 137 -27.64 -14.42 0.33
C PHE A 137 -27.05 -14.98 1.64
N THR A 138 -26.54 -14.11 2.52
CA THR A 138 -25.98 -14.50 3.82
C THR A 138 -27.04 -15.07 4.77
N ALA A 139 -28.30 -14.64 4.66
CA ALA A 139 -29.41 -15.22 5.42
C ALA A 139 -29.84 -16.62 4.94
N GLY A 140 -29.19 -17.16 3.90
CA GLY A 140 -29.48 -18.49 3.33
C GLY A 140 -30.80 -18.56 2.55
N LEU A 141 -31.38 -17.41 2.21
CA LEU A 141 -32.62 -17.36 1.43
C LEU A 141 -32.32 -17.68 -0.04
N LEU A 142 -33.21 -18.46 -0.68
CA LEU A 142 -33.03 -18.92 -2.06
C LEU A 142 -31.76 -19.77 -2.24
N ALA A 143 -31.31 -20.51 -1.22
CA ALA A 143 -30.15 -21.39 -1.32
C ALA A 143 -30.30 -22.38 -2.49
N GLY A 144 -29.26 -22.50 -3.32
CA GLY A 144 -29.25 -23.35 -4.52
C GLY A 144 -29.96 -22.75 -5.75
N HIS A 145 -30.55 -21.56 -5.63
CA HIS A 145 -31.17 -20.88 -6.78
C HIS A 145 -30.11 -20.33 -7.75
N ALA A 146 -30.37 -20.41 -9.05
CA ALA A 146 -29.43 -20.00 -10.11
C ALA A 146 -29.02 -18.51 -10.06
N LEU A 147 -29.80 -17.67 -9.37
CA LEU A 147 -29.49 -16.27 -9.09
C LEU A 147 -28.11 -16.10 -8.42
N TRP A 148 -27.70 -17.07 -7.60
CA TRP A 148 -26.46 -17.02 -6.84
C TRP A 148 -25.24 -17.61 -7.58
N ASN A 149 -25.41 -18.14 -8.80
CA ASN A 149 -24.32 -18.77 -9.55
C ASN A 149 -23.16 -17.84 -9.89
N GLU A 150 -23.41 -16.52 -9.96
CA GLU A 150 -22.38 -15.50 -10.22
C GLU A 150 -21.63 -15.06 -8.95
N VAL A 151 -22.09 -15.43 -7.75
CA VAL A 151 -21.47 -15.04 -6.48
C VAL A 151 -20.27 -15.96 -6.26
N PRO A 152 -19.03 -15.45 -6.29
CA PRO A 152 -17.85 -16.28 -6.07
C PRO A 152 -17.76 -16.69 -4.60
N SER A 153 -17.14 -17.85 -4.34
CA SER A 153 -16.72 -18.17 -2.98
C SER A 153 -15.68 -17.14 -2.51
N PRO A 154 -15.81 -16.58 -1.29
CA PRO A 154 -14.85 -15.60 -0.80
C PRO A 154 -13.43 -16.22 -0.73
N PRO A 155 -12.37 -15.45 -1.02
CA PRO A 155 -11.00 -15.88 -0.74
C PRO A 155 -10.76 -15.98 0.77
N ALA A 156 -9.61 -16.56 1.16
CA ALA A 156 -9.16 -16.50 2.54
C ALA A 156 -8.88 -15.04 2.92
N ASP A 157 -9.14 -14.68 4.18
CA ASP A 157 -8.73 -13.37 4.69
C ASP A 157 -7.26 -13.45 5.10
N ASN A 158 -6.40 -12.71 4.41
CA ASN A 158 -4.99 -12.60 4.80
C ASN A 158 -4.77 -11.53 5.87
N TRP A 159 -5.79 -10.71 6.18
CA TRP A 159 -5.72 -9.69 7.21
C TRP A 159 -5.89 -10.29 8.61
N SER A 160 -4.93 -10.00 9.48
CA SER A 160 -5.03 -10.28 10.90
C SER A 160 -5.70 -9.10 11.60
N SER A 161 -6.95 -9.27 12.05
CA SER A 161 -7.63 -8.23 12.84
C SER A 161 -6.90 -7.95 14.17
N ARG A 162 -6.15 -8.93 14.69
CA ARG A 162 -5.35 -8.79 15.91
C ARG A 162 -4.05 -8.03 15.68
N ARG A 163 -3.32 -8.30 14.59
CA ARG A 163 -2.03 -7.61 14.31
C ARG A 163 -2.17 -6.34 13.46
N LEU A 164 -3.33 -6.16 12.81
CA LEU A 164 -3.62 -5.05 11.91
C LEU A 164 -2.69 -5.02 10.68
N THR A 165 -2.33 -6.21 10.19
CA THR A 165 -1.41 -6.45 9.08
C THR A 165 -1.87 -7.64 8.24
N HIS A 166 -1.31 -7.80 7.03
CA HIS A 166 -1.55 -8.94 6.15
C HIS A 166 -0.42 -9.97 6.23
N ASP A 167 -0.80 -11.24 6.23
CA ASP A 167 0.11 -12.37 6.04
C ASP A 167 -0.37 -13.23 4.86
N ALA A 168 0.50 -13.44 3.88
CA ALA A 168 0.17 -14.25 2.70
C ALA A 168 1.29 -15.25 2.40
N ARG A 169 0.91 -16.40 1.82
CA ARG A 169 1.86 -17.46 1.47
C ARG A 169 1.70 -17.89 0.02
N PHE A 170 2.84 -17.93 -0.66
CA PHE A 170 3.00 -18.44 -2.01
C PHE A 170 3.97 -19.62 -2.00
N SER A 171 4.01 -20.35 -3.10
CA SER A 171 5.02 -21.38 -3.31
C SER A 171 5.59 -21.34 -4.71
N ALA A 172 6.89 -21.63 -4.83
CA ALA A 172 7.63 -21.80 -6.07
C ALA A 172 8.38 -23.14 -5.99
N GLY A 173 7.95 -24.14 -6.76
CA GLY A 173 8.51 -25.50 -6.65
C GLY A 173 8.39 -26.06 -5.23
N THR A 174 9.53 -26.28 -4.56
CA THR A 174 9.60 -26.78 -3.17
C THR A 174 9.74 -25.67 -2.12
N ARG A 175 9.87 -24.41 -2.56
CA ARG A 175 10.12 -23.24 -1.71
C ARG A 175 8.80 -22.58 -1.33
N ALA A 176 8.70 -22.16 -0.07
CA ALA A 176 7.64 -21.29 0.40
C ALA A 176 8.12 -19.84 0.44
N LEU A 177 7.27 -18.94 -0.04
CA LEU A 177 7.47 -17.50 -0.01
C LEU A 177 6.37 -16.92 0.87
N GLU A 178 6.75 -16.08 1.82
CA GLU A 178 5.87 -15.56 2.85
C GLU A 178 5.96 -14.04 2.88
N ILE A 179 4.81 -13.40 2.76
CA ILE A 179 4.62 -11.99 3.10
C ILE A 179 4.17 -11.99 4.55
N ARG A 180 4.87 -11.24 5.40
CA ARG A 180 4.61 -11.17 6.84
C ARG A 180 4.44 -9.72 7.26
N ASP A 181 3.47 -9.50 8.13
CA ASP A 181 3.21 -8.19 8.75
C ASP A 181 3.14 -7.03 7.74
N HIS A 182 2.58 -7.27 6.55
CA HIS A 182 2.46 -6.24 5.52
C HIS A 182 1.34 -5.26 5.87
N ASP A 183 1.67 -3.97 5.85
CA ASP A 183 0.76 -2.91 6.27
C ASP A 183 -0.37 -2.62 5.27
N GLY A 184 -0.39 -3.25 4.09
CA GLY A 184 -1.24 -2.88 2.97
C GLY A 184 -0.63 -1.74 2.13
N GLY A 185 -0.97 -1.69 0.85
CA GLY A 185 -0.41 -0.78 -0.14
C GLY A 185 0.47 -1.51 -1.16
N ASP A 186 1.65 -0.97 -1.41
CA ASP A 186 2.50 -1.48 -2.49
C ASP A 186 3.12 -2.85 -2.11
N VAL A 187 3.08 -3.79 -3.06
CA VAL A 187 3.66 -5.13 -2.93
C VAL A 187 4.64 -5.36 -4.07
N ASP A 188 5.87 -5.75 -3.74
CA ASP A 188 6.92 -6.04 -4.73
C ASP A 188 7.83 -7.18 -4.26
N TRP A 189 8.90 -7.49 -5.01
CA TRP A 189 9.85 -8.56 -4.71
C TRP A 189 10.44 -8.50 -3.28
N TYR A 190 10.52 -7.31 -2.68
CA TYR A 190 11.01 -7.09 -1.32
C TYR A 190 9.94 -7.35 -0.25
N SER A 191 8.67 -7.52 -0.62
CA SER A 191 7.57 -7.73 0.32
C SER A 191 7.44 -9.19 0.77
N ALA A 192 8.04 -10.13 0.04
CA ALA A 192 8.07 -11.53 0.39
C ALA A 192 9.48 -11.96 0.76
N ASP A 193 9.58 -12.84 1.75
CA ASP A 193 10.80 -13.57 2.09
C ASP A 193 10.61 -15.07 1.86
N ALA A 194 11.68 -15.79 1.55
CA ALA A 194 11.65 -17.24 1.53
C ALA A 194 11.81 -17.79 2.95
N GLY A 195 10.85 -18.60 3.38
CA GLY A 195 10.81 -19.16 4.72
C GLY A 195 10.04 -20.47 4.79
N GLY A 196 10.61 -21.46 5.47
CA GLY A 196 9.98 -22.75 5.72
C GLY A 196 9.92 -23.71 4.53
N THR A 197 9.64 -24.98 4.81
CA THR A 197 9.44 -26.01 3.79
C THR A 197 7.95 -26.10 3.46
N VAL A 198 7.60 -26.26 2.18
CA VAL A 198 6.20 -26.53 1.79
C VAL A 198 5.80 -27.90 2.36
N LEU A 199 4.77 -27.96 3.23
CA LEU A 199 4.29 -29.21 3.86
C LEU A 199 3.77 -30.24 2.83
N ARG A 200 3.40 -29.77 1.64
CA ARG A 200 3.14 -30.56 0.44
C ARG A 200 3.84 -29.91 -0.73
N ALA A 201 5.13 -30.23 -0.90
CA ALA A 201 5.77 -30.01 -2.19
C ALA A 201 4.92 -30.73 -3.26
N ASP A 202 4.72 -30.10 -4.42
CA ASP A 202 4.03 -30.75 -5.52
C ASP A 202 4.80 -32.02 -5.90
N ALA A 203 4.24 -33.18 -5.55
CA ALA A 203 4.73 -34.48 -5.94
C ALA A 203 4.54 -34.63 -7.46
N GLY A 204 5.46 -34.06 -8.24
CA GLY A 204 5.41 -34.06 -9.70
C GLY A 204 6.03 -32.84 -10.39
N ALA A 205 6.39 -31.78 -9.67
CA ALA A 205 7.12 -30.66 -10.28
C ALA A 205 8.59 -31.06 -10.50
N ALA A 206 8.94 -31.41 -11.75
CA ALA A 206 10.33 -31.61 -12.12
C ALA A 206 11.12 -30.32 -11.87
N ALA A 207 12.36 -30.44 -11.41
CA ALA A 207 13.25 -29.29 -11.23
C ALA A 207 13.32 -28.50 -12.56
N PRO A 208 13.25 -27.17 -12.53
CA PRO A 208 13.32 -26.37 -13.75
C PRO A 208 14.65 -26.63 -14.44
N LEU A 209 14.59 -26.95 -15.74
CA LEU A 209 15.80 -27.08 -16.53
C LEU A 209 16.31 -25.67 -16.89
N PRO A 210 17.59 -25.37 -16.66
CA PRO A 210 18.15 -24.10 -17.06
C PRO A 210 18.12 -23.95 -18.59
N SER A 211 17.70 -22.79 -19.07
CA SER A 211 17.78 -22.43 -20.49
C SER A 211 18.91 -21.42 -20.70
N SER A 212 19.85 -21.74 -21.59
CA SER A 212 20.93 -20.83 -21.98
C SER A 212 20.54 -19.99 -23.20
N ARG A 213 20.83 -18.69 -23.14
CA ARG A 213 20.55 -17.71 -24.21
C ARG A 213 21.72 -16.76 -24.35
N GLN A 214 22.07 -16.43 -25.59
CA GLN A 214 23.00 -15.36 -25.90
C GLN A 214 22.22 -14.09 -26.22
N LEU A 215 22.61 -12.99 -25.60
CA LEU A 215 21.92 -11.70 -25.63
C LEU A 215 22.90 -10.59 -25.96
N LEU A 216 22.39 -9.51 -26.55
CA LEU A 216 23.15 -8.28 -26.69
C LEU A 216 23.01 -7.45 -25.42
N VAL A 217 24.10 -6.80 -25.03
CA VAL A 217 24.12 -5.88 -23.90
C VAL A 217 23.82 -4.48 -24.40
N SER A 218 23.10 -3.71 -23.60
CA SER A 218 22.85 -2.28 -23.85
C SER A 218 23.32 -1.47 -22.67
N ARG A 219 23.84 -0.27 -22.93
CA ARG A 219 24.12 0.69 -21.87
C ARG A 219 22.81 1.08 -21.19
N LEU A 220 22.84 1.21 -19.87
CA LEU A 220 21.70 1.70 -19.10
C LEU A 220 21.42 3.14 -19.53
N SER A 221 20.16 3.44 -19.82
CA SER A 221 19.70 4.78 -20.14
C SER A 221 18.46 5.07 -19.32
N TYR A 222 18.38 6.27 -18.78
CA TYR A 222 17.29 6.75 -17.95
C TYR A 222 17.04 8.23 -18.27
N PRO A 223 15.85 8.77 -17.97
CA PRO A 223 15.58 10.19 -18.16
C PRO A 223 16.62 11.05 -17.42
N GLY A 224 17.26 11.98 -18.12
CA GLY A 224 18.33 12.82 -17.56
C GLY A 224 19.73 12.18 -17.54
N ALA A 225 19.90 10.95 -18.05
CA ALA A 225 21.22 10.34 -18.15
C ALA A 225 22.16 11.17 -19.06
N PRO A 226 23.44 11.33 -18.69
CA PRO A 226 24.42 12.00 -19.53
C PRO A 226 24.63 11.23 -20.84
N HIS A 227 24.98 11.94 -21.92
CA HIS A 227 25.27 11.30 -23.20
C HIS A 227 26.77 10.92 -23.26
N PRO A 228 27.15 9.63 -23.31
CA PRO A 228 28.53 9.15 -23.12
C PRO A 228 29.57 9.62 -24.13
N ARG A 229 29.17 10.34 -25.18
CA ARG A 229 30.04 10.72 -26.29
C ARG A 229 30.01 12.20 -26.64
N TRP A 230 29.04 12.95 -26.10
CA TRP A 230 28.84 14.35 -26.48
C TRP A 230 28.44 15.13 -25.25
N TRP A 231 28.96 16.35 -25.13
CA TRP A 231 28.41 17.31 -24.20
C TRP A 231 26.98 17.66 -24.65
N GLN A 232 26.04 17.56 -23.73
CA GLN A 232 24.65 17.95 -23.91
C GLN A 232 24.27 18.81 -22.69
N ILE A 233 23.47 19.86 -22.93
CA ILE A 233 22.82 20.58 -21.83
C ILE A 233 21.72 19.67 -21.30
N GLU A 234 21.71 19.44 -19.99
CA GLU A 234 20.77 18.53 -19.34
C GLU A 234 19.31 18.90 -19.66
N ASP A 235 18.47 17.89 -19.79
CA ASP A 235 17.04 18.11 -19.99
C ASP A 235 16.42 18.69 -18.71
N GLN A 236 15.94 19.93 -18.77
CA GLN A 236 15.28 20.60 -17.64
C GLN A 236 14.05 19.84 -17.11
N ALA A 237 13.50 18.89 -17.87
CA ALA A 237 12.42 18.02 -17.39
C ALA A 237 12.87 17.08 -16.26
N VAL A 238 14.18 16.86 -16.10
CA VAL A 238 14.76 16.02 -15.05
C VAL A 238 15.91 16.77 -14.36
N ASP A 239 15.67 17.16 -13.11
CA ASP A 239 16.70 17.76 -12.25
C ASP A 239 17.05 16.80 -11.11
N LEU A 240 18.07 15.96 -11.34
CA LEU A 240 18.59 15.04 -10.32
C LEU A 240 19.24 15.83 -9.16
N GLY A 241 19.80 17.02 -9.43
CA GLY A 241 20.46 17.87 -8.44
C GLY A 241 19.51 18.63 -7.51
N ALA A 242 18.21 18.75 -7.87
CA ALA A 242 17.18 19.34 -7.03
C ALA A 242 16.97 18.57 -5.71
N PHE A 243 17.29 17.27 -5.70
CA PHE A 243 17.25 16.47 -4.49
C PHE A 243 18.51 16.72 -3.67
N SER A 244 18.39 17.57 -2.65
CA SER A 244 19.46 17.79 -1.67
C SER A 244 19.91 16.44 -1.09
N PRO A 245 21.17 16.02 -1.25
CA PRO A 245 21.65 14.79 -0.66
C PRO A 245 21.61 14.89 0.86
N ASP A 246 20.78 14.07 1.49
CA ASP A 246 20.69 13.95 2.94
C ASP A 246 21.35 12.63 3.36
N ARG A 247 22.27 12.72 4.34
CA ARG A 247 22.96 11.55 4.89
C ARG A 247 22.00 10.59 5.61
N ALA A 248 20.83 11.07 6.05
CA ALA A 248 19.77 10.23 6.58
C ALA A 248 19.08 9.37 5.50
N HIS A 249 19.24 9.73 4.22
CA HIS A 249 18.60 9.09 3.07
C HIS A 249 19.63 8.37 2.18
N LEU A 250 20.19 7.27 2.68
CA LEU A 250 21.21 6.46 1.99
C LEU A 250 20.80 6.09 0.55
N GLY A 251 19.54 5.72 0.31
CA GLY A 251 19.05 5.34 -1.02
C GLY A 251 19.18 6.46 -2.06
N THR A 252 18.82 7.69 -1.69
CA THR A 252 18.96 8.86 -2.55
C THR A 252 20.42 9.19 -2.79
N ALA A 253 21.27 9.09 -1.77
CA ALA A 253 22.71 9.30 -1.91
C ALA A 253 23.35 8.27 -2.87
N LEU A 254 23.00 6.99 -2.74
CA LEU A 254 23.46 5.92 -3.66
C LEU A 254 22.96 6.15 -5.08
N LEU A 255 21.70 6.56 -5.27
CA LEU A 255 21.15 6.86 -6.59
C LEU A 255 21.91 8.01 -7.26
N LEU A 256 22.17 9.09 -6.52
CA LEU A 256 22.92 10.23 -7.04
C LEU A 256 24.36 9.86 -7.38
N ASP A 257 25.02 9.05 -6.56
CA ASP A 257 26.37 8.55 -6.83
C ASP A 257 26.41 7.71 -8.12
N VAL A 258 25.49 6.74 -8.25
CA VAL A 258 25.35 5.91 -9.46
C VAL A 258 25.03 6.75 -10.70
N ALA A 259 24.10 7.69 -10.59
CA ALA A 259 23.62 8.48 -11.72
C ALA A 259 24.59 9.61 -12.14
N LEU A 260 25.42 10.13 -11.23
CA LEU A 260 26.31 11.26 -11.54
C LEU A 260 27.76 10.84 -11.71
N ALA A 261 28.27 9.90 -10.91
CA ALA A 261 29.67 9.50 -10.94
C ALA A 261 29.93 8.30 -11.87
N HIS A 262 28.92 7.45 -12.08
CA HIS A 262 29.10 6.16 -12.77
C HIS A 262 28.16 5.94 -13.95
N ALA A 263 27.44 6.96 -14.41
CA ALA A 263 26.36 6.81 -15.39
C ALA A 263 26.72 6.00 -16.65
N ASP A 264 27.97 6.12 -17.12
CA ASP A 264 28.44 5.49 -18.36
C ASP A 264 28.95 4.05 -18.20
N ASP A 265 29.07 3.58 -16.95
CA ASP A 265 29.62 2.28 -16.57
C ASP A 265 28.53 1.20 -16.36
N TRP A 266 27.25 1.59 -16.39
CA TRP A 266 26.14 0.66 -16.16
C TRP A 266 25.60 0.10 -17.47
N PHE A 267 25.45 -1.22 -17.49
CA PHE A 267 24.89 -1.96 -18.61
C PHE A 267 23.79 -2.88 -18.12
N TRP A 268 22.86 -3.18 -19.01
CA TRP A 268 21.76 -4.11 -18.74
C TRP A 268 21.54 -5.02 -19.94
N PHE A 269 20.92 -6.16 -19.67
CA PHE A 269 20.43 -7.09 -20.68
C PHE A 269 19.05 -7.61 -20.24
N PRO A 270 18.15 -7.91 -21.20
CA PRO A 270 16.84 -8.44 -20.85
C PRO A 270 16.96 -9.87 -20.34
N VAL A 271 16.33 -10.18 -19.22
CA VAL A 271 16.25 -11.57 -18.75
C VAL A 271 15.33 -12.37 -19.70
N PRO A 272 15.78 -13.49 -20.29
CA PRO A 272 14.99 -14.23 -21.26
C PRO A 272 13.70 -14.80 -20.67
N GLU A 273 12.62 -14.76 -21.44
CA GLU A 273 11.38 -15.47 -21.10
C GLU A 273 11.59 -17.00 -21.01
N PRO A 274 10.75 -17.73 -20.24
CA PRO A 274 10.79 -19.18 -20.21
C PRO A 274 10.58 -19.77 -21.62
N PRO A 275 11.21 -20.90 -21.95
CA PRO A 275 11.01 -21.55 -23.25
C PRO A 275 9.53 -21.99 -23.42
N PRO A 276 9.01 -21.98 -24.66
CA PRO A 276 7.62 -22.38 -24.92
C PRO A 276 7.35 -23.80 -24.40
N ALA A 277 6.18 -23.98 -23.78
CA ALA A 277 5.80 -25.29 -23.27
C ALA A 277 5.56 -26.28 -24.42
N THR A 278 5.77 -27.57 -24.16
CA THR A 278 5.56 -28.67 -25.14
C THR A 278 4.13 -28.73 -25.70
N ASN A 279 3.17 -28.10 -25.02
CA ASN A 279 1.78 -27.99 -25.43
C ASN A 279 1.48 -26.75 -26.30
N GLY A 280 2.50 -26.00 -26.72
CA GLY A 280 2.35 -24.81 -27.57
C GLY A 280 1.82 -23.56 -26.87
N LYS A 281 1.55 -23.60 -25.55
CA LYS A 281 1.19 -22.41 -24.78
C LYS A 281 2.42 -21.58 -24.49
N ARG A 282 2.34 -20.27 -24.72
CA ARG A 282 3.35 -19.31 -24.25
C ARG A 282 3.34 -19.30 -22.72
N PRO A 283 4.47 -19.54 -22.05
CA PRO A 283 4.56 -19.41 -20.60
C PRO A 283 4.32 -17.95 -20.20
N PRO A 284 3.80 -17.69 -18.99
CA PRO A 284 3.62 -16.32 -18.54
C PRO A 284 4.97 -15.65 -18.29
N SER A 285 5.03 -14.33 -18.52
CA SER A 285 6.21 -13.49 -18.30
C SER A 285 6.36 -13.02 -16.85
N SER A 286 5.39 -13.36 -15.98
CA SER A 286 5.30 -12.94 -14.58
C SER A 286 4.66 -14.05 -13.74
N GLY A 287 4.66 -13.86 -12.42
CA GLY A 287 4.24 -14.89 -11.46
C GLY A 287 5.24 -16.02 -11.40
N MET A 288 6.52 -15.67 -11.38
CA MET A 288 7.65 -16.59 -11.47
C MET A 288 8.70 -16.19 -10.45
N LEU A 289 9.34 -17.19 -9.86
CA LEU A 289 10.65 -17.03 -9.28
C LEU A 289 11.70 -17.26 -10.38
N VAL A 290 12.50 -16.23 -10.67
CA VAL A 290 13.53 -16.25 -11.71
C VAL A 290 14.90 -16.34 -11.04
N THR A 291 15.72 -17.32 -11.42
CA THR A 291 17.11 -17.43 -10.95
C THR A 291 18.09 -17.41 -12.11
N LEU A 292 19.04 -16.47 -12.07
CA LEU A 292 20.23 -16.49 -12.91
C LEU A 292 21.22 -17.52 -12.34
N ARG A 293 21.48 -18.59 -13.10
CA ARG A 293 22.37 -19.69 -12.71
C ARG A 293 23.82 -19.43 -13.09
N GLU A 294 24.03 -18.93 -14.30
CA GLU A 294 25.36 -18.60 -14.84
C GLU A 294 25.20 -17.40 -15.76
N THR A 295 26.13 -16.44 -15.67
CA THR A 295 26.17 -15.26 -16.55
C THR A 295 27.60 -15.08 -17.02
N VAL A 296 27.82 -15.15 -18.32
CA VAL A 296 29.13 -15.00 -18.96
C VAL A 296 29.07 -13.81 -19.90
N VAL A 297 29.88 -12.79 -19.64
CA VAL A 297 29.99 -11.58 -20.44
C VAL A 297 31.15 -11.74 -21.42
N HIS A 298 30.90 -11.36 -22.68
CA HIS A 298 31.93 -11.14 -23.68
C HIS A 298 32.10 -9.65 -23.90
N ASP A 299 33.31 -9.14 -23.77
CA ASP A 299 33.60 -7.72 -23.98
C ASP A 299 34.07 -7.40 -25.41
N SER A 300 34.33 -6.12 -25.65
CA SER A 300 34.76 -5.59 -26.95
C SER A 300 36.16 -6.01 -27.39
N PHE A 301 37.00 -6.52 -26.49
CA PHE A 301 38.31 -7.08 -26.82
C PHE A 301 38.27 -8.59 -27.03
N GLY A 302 37.13 -9.22 -26.78
CA GLY A 302 36.92 -10.66 -26.91
C GLY A 302 37.24 -11.43 -25.63
N ASP A 303 37.50 -10.73 -24.52
CA ASP A 303 37.71 -11.36 -23.23
C ASP A 303 36.38 -11.87 -22.66
N ILE A 304 36.48 -12.94 -21.87
CA ILE A 304 35.34 -13.67 -21.32
C ILE A 304 35.35 -13.53 -19.80
N TRP A 305 34.24 -13.04 -19.27
CA TRP A 305 34.07 -12.76 -17.85
C TRP A 305 32.89 -13.56 -17.30
N THR A 306 33.16 -14.60 -16.52
CA THR A 306 32.11 -15.30 -15.77
C THR A 306 31.76 -14.50 -14.53
N LEU A 307 30.55 -13.96 -14.48
CA LEU A 307 30.07 -13.18 -13.35
C LEU A 307 29.66 -14.11 -12.21
N ALA A 308 30.11 -13.78 -11.00
CA ALA A 308 29.61 -14.37 -9.76
C ALA A 308 28.73 -13.35 -9.04
N PRO A 309 27.60 -13.77 -8.44
CA PRO A 309 26.82 -12.86 -7.61
C PRO A 309 27.65 -12.40 -6.41
N PRO A 310 27.44 -11.18 -5.91
CA PRO A 310 28.13 -10.70 -4.72
C PRO A 310 27.85 -11.62 -3.51
N PRO A 311 28.79 -11.72 -2.56
CA PRO A 311 28.59 -12.54 -1.38
C PRO A 311 27.40 -12.00 -0.59
N VAL A 312 26.50 -12.92 -0.22
CA VAL A 312 25.28 -12.59 0.52
C VAL A 312 25.36 -12.93 2.01
N ASP A 313 26.38 -13.68 2.41
CA ASP A 313 26.67 -14.06 3.79
C ASP A 313 28.19 -13.84 4.09
N GLY A 314 28.53 -13.55 5.35
CA GLY A 314 29.91 -13.30 5.79
C GLY A 314 30.25 -11.82 6.02
N GLN A 315 31.52 -11.53 6.33
CA GLN A 315 31.98 -10.20 6.77
C GLN A 315 31.83 -9.10 5.71
N HIS A 316 31.87 -9.47 4.43
CA HIS A 316 31.75 -8.55 3.29
C HIS A 316 30.41 -8.70 2.56
N ALA A 317 29.41 -9.30 3.23
CA ALA A 317 28.12 -9.52 2.64
C ALA A 317 27.36 -8.22 2.44
N TRP A 318 26.97 -7.94 1.21
CA TRP A 318 26.12 -6.81 0.88
C TRP A 318 25.30 -7.12 -0.38
N SER A 319 24.02 -6.76 -0.36
CA SER A 319 23.15 -6.82 -1.53
C SER A 319 22.04 -5.78 -1.43
N LEU A 320 21.64 -5.23 -2.57
CA LEU A 320 20.55 -4.26 -2.71
C LEU A 320 19.25 -4.92 -3.19
N PHE A 321 19.35 -5.88 -4.12
CA PHE A 321 18.22 -6.58 -4.74
C PHE A 321 18.24 -8.05 -4.35
N ARG A 322 17.86 -8.34 -3.11
CA ARG A 322 17.81 -9.69 -2.56
C ARG A 322 16.53 -9.89 -1.77
N THR A 323 15.91 -11.04 -1.98
CA THR A 323 14.88 -11.58 -1.09
C THR A 323 15.53 -12.46 -0.01
N THR A 324 15.14 -12.29 1.25
CA THR A 324 15.72 -13.07 2.35
C THR A 324 15.42 -14.56 2.18
N GLY A 325 16.36 -15.43 2.55
CA GLY A 325 16.21 -16.89 2.41
C GLY A 325 16.33 -17.42 0.98
N MET A 326 16.64 -16.55 0.01
CA MET A 326 16.83 -16.91 -1.40
C MET A 326 18.30 -16.88 -1.80
N GLU A 327 18.60 -17.62 -2.87
CA GLU A 327 19.91 -17.58 -3.52
C GLU A 327 20.17 -16.21 -4.16
N ALA A 328 21.43 -15.77 -4.20
CA ALA A 328 21.79 -14.39 -4.57
C ALA A 328 21.35 -13.96 -5.98
N GLY A 329 21.28 -14.90 -6.93
CA GLY A 329 20.84 -14.65 -8.30
C GLY A 329 19.33 -14.80 -8.53
N ALA A 330 18.54 -14.95 -7.46
CA ALA A 330 17.11 -15.19 -7.55
C ALA A 330 16.28 -13.96 -7.18
N LEU A 331 15.27 -13.68 -8.00
CA LEU A 331 14.34 -12.58 -7.79
C LEU A 331 12.90 -13.02 -8.09
N LEU A 332 11.99 -12.56 -7.25
CA LEU A 332 10.57 -12.77 -7.40
C LEU A 332 9.99 -11.78 -8.42
N ILE A 333 9.34 -12.28 -9.46
CA ILE A 333 8.73 -11.45 -10.51
C ILE A 333 7.25 -11.77 -10.59
N TRP A 334 6.40 -10.82 -10.18
CA TRP A 334 4.94 -10.93 -10.27
C TRP A 334 4.31 -9.64 -10.80
N PRO A 335 3.06 -9.68 -11.27
CA PRO A 335 2.34 -8.47 -11.61
C PRO A 335 2.12 -7.62 -10.36
N VAL A 336 2.33 -6.31 -10.48
CA VAL A 336 2.01 -5.32 -9.47
C VAL A 336 0.97 -4.35 -10.02
N ALA A 337 0.17 -3.75 -9.17
CA ALA A 337 -0.86 -2.80 -9.57
C ALA A 337 -0.19 -1.46 -9.92
N VAL A 338 0.11 -1.24 -11.21
CA VAL A 338 0.67 0.03 -11.67
C VAL A 338 -0.44 1.09 -11.78
N ALA A 339 -0.32 2.16 -10.98
CA ALA A 339 -1.27 3.28 -10.94
C ALA A 339 -2.76 2.87 -10.83
N PRO A 340 -3.13 2.08 -9.80
CA PRO A 340 -4.50 1.62 -9.64
C PRO A 340 -5.41 2.80 -9.28
N HIS A 341 -6.65 2.75 -9.75
CA HIS A 341 -7.64 3.74 -9.38
C HIS A 341 -8.08 3.49 -7.94
N ALA A 342 -8.07 4.54 -7.13
CA ALA A 342 -8.52 4.50 -5.75
C ALA A 342 -9.94 5.07 -5.65
N GLY A 343 -10.84 4.32 -5.01
CA GLY A 343 -12.13 4.82 -4.58
C GLY A 343 -12.02 5.72 -3.34
N PRO A 344 -13.12 6.36 -2.92
CA PRO A 344 -13.16 7.06 -1.64
C PRO A 344 -12.91 6.09 -0.48
N TRP A 345 -12.46 6.62 0.65
CA TRP A 345 -12.34 5.84 1.88
C TRP A 345 -13.70 5.27 2.27
N LEU A 346 -13.72 3.97 2.52
CA LEU A 346 -14.84 3.27 3.13
C LEU A 346 -14.74 3.41 4.65
N ASP A 347 -13.58 3.07 5.22
CA ASP A 347 -13.33 3.23 6.65
C ASP A 347 -12.07 4.07 6.86
N ASP A 348 -12.08 4.90 7.90
CA ASP A 348 -10.93 5.67 8.39
C ASP A 348 -11.01 5.70 9.92
N VAL A 349 -10.06 5.05 10.57
CA VAL A 349 -10.03 4.85 12.03
C VAL A 349 -8.67 5.27 12.57
N SER A 350 -8.66 6.20 13.52
CA SER A 350 -7.46 6.57 14.27
C SER A 350 -7.35 5.69 15.52
N LEU A 351 -6.18 5.06 15.72
CA LEU A 351 -5.85 4.30 16.92
C LEU A 351 -4.67 4.93 17.63
N GLY A 352 -4.69 4.95 18.95
CA GLY A 352 -3.51 5.26 19.74
C GLY A 352 -3.72 5.11 21.22
N ILE A 353 -2.61 5.17 21.95
CA ILE A 353 -2.56 4.99 23.39
C ILE A 353 -2.70 6.37 24.04
N ASP A 354 -3.68 6.50 24.91
CA ASP A 354 -3.87 7.65 25.79
C ASP A 354 -3.20 7.31 27.13
N GLU A 355 -1.97 7.78 27.29
CA GLU A 355 -1.12 7.51 28.46
C GLU A 355 -1.73 8.07 29.75
N ASP A 356 -2.46 9.19 29.68
CA ASP A 356 -3.13 9.79 30.85
C ASP A 356 -4.30 8.93 31.32
N ALA A 357 -5.02 8.28 30.39
CA ALA A 357 -6.14 7.39 30.70
C ALA A 357 -5.73 5.92 30.92
N ASN A 358 -4.50 5.53 30.56
CA ASN A 358 -4.04 4.13 30.46
C ASN A 358 -5.03 3.26 29.64
N VAL A 359 -5.52 3.81 28.54
CA VAL A 359 -6.49 3.20 27.61
C VAL A 359 -6.01 3.47 26.18
N ALA A 360 -6.19 2.52 25.28
CA ALA A 360 -6.07 2.80 23.85
C ALA A 360 -7.43 3.18 23.27
N TRP A 361 -7.49 4.21 22.45
CA TRP A 361 -8.70 4.64 21.77
C TRP A 361 -8.66 4.20 20.32
N ALA A 362 -9.78 3.68 19.83
CA ALA A 362 -10.08 3.61 18.41
C ALA A 362 -11.20 4.59 18.10
N VAL A 363 -10.96 5.51 17.17
CA VAL A 363 -11.86 6.60 16.80
C VAL A 363 -12.30 6.41 15.36
N GLU A 364 -13.59 6.16 15.13
CA GLU A 364 -14.10 6.03 13.77
C GLU A 364 -14.42 7.41 13.19
N LEU A 365 -13.58 7.87 12.26
CA LEU A 365 -13.84 9.08 11.48
C LEU A 365 -14.80 8.77 10.34
N ARG A 366 -14.63 7.59 9.73
CA ARG A 366 -15.48 7.09 8.67
C ARG A 366 -15.75 5.58 8.81
N ALA A 367 -16.97 5.15 8.51
CA ALA A 367 -17.31 3.73 8.39
C ALA A 367 -18.29 3.49 7.23
N ASP A 368 -18.04 2.45 6.42
CA ASP A 368 -18.78 2.07 5.22
C ASP A 368 -19.11 3.27 4.29
N GLY A 369 -18.14 4.17 4.15
CA GLY A 369 -18.17 5.36 3.30
C GLY A 369 -18.81 6.58 3.95
N ARG A 370 -19.39 6.47 5.15
CA ARG A 370 -20.07 7.56 5.85
C ARG A 370 -19.15 8.26 6.83
N VAL A 371 -19.09 9.59 6.75
CA VAL A 371 -18.40 10.41 7.75
C VAL A 371 -19.16 10.34 9.07
N LEU A 372 -18.47 9.96 10.13
CA LEU A 372 -18.99 9.85 11.50
C LEU A 372 -18.49 11.00 12.37
N LEU A 373 -17.22 11.37 12.22
CA LEU A 373 -16.57 12.51 12.88
C LEU A 373 -15.74 13.30 11.85
N ALA A 374 -15.55 14.60 12.09
CA ALA A 374 -14.74 15.45 11.22
C ALA A 374 -13.23 15.21 11.42
N ASP A 375 -12.82 15.06 12.68
CA ASP A 375 -11.45 14.75 13.09
C ASP A 375 -11.45 13.90 14.38
N ASP A 376 -10.26 13.49 14.79
CA ASP A 376 -10.00 12.70 15.99
C ASP A 376 -9.62 13.55 17.21
N THR A 377 -9.88 14.86 17.14
CA THR A 377 -9.73 15.78 18.27
C THR A 377 -11.09 16.03 18.90
N SER A 378 -11.16 15.97 20.22
CA SER A 378 -12.36 16.42 20.92
C SER A 378 -12.30 17.95 21.06
N GLU A 379 -13.00 18.70 20.19
CA GLU A 379 -13.03 20.19 20.09
C GLU A 379 -13.31 20.98 21.39
N ALA A 380 -13.48 20.33 22.54
CA ALA A 380 -13.66 20.97 23.84
C ALA A 380 -12.49 21.87 24.29
N ALA A 381 -11.30 21.74 23.68
CA ALA A 381 -10.10 22.45 24.10
C ALA A 381 -9.86 23.83 23.44
N ALA A 382 -10.52 24.14 22.31
CA ALA A 382 -10.18 25.32 21.50
C ALA A 382 -10.99 26.60 21.80
N ARG A 383 -12.00 26.54 22.67
CA ARG A 383 -12.91 27.69 22.96
C ARG A 383 -12.49 28.56 24.16
N GLU A 384 -11.21 28.65 24.46
CA GLU A 384 -10.71 29.51 25.55
C GLU A 384 -9.75 30.56 25.00
N THR A 385 -10.28 31.65 24.42
CA THR A 385 -9.56 32.94 24.28
C THR A 385 -10.45 34.03 23.67
N THR A 386 -11.58 34.36 24.33
CA THR A 386 -12.19 35.71 24.29
C THR A 386 -13.41 35.76 25.21
N ARG A 387 -13.33 36.43 26.38
CA ARG A 387 -14.50 36.72 27.25
C ARG A 387 -14.32 38.01 28.07
N THR A 388 -15.44 38.72 28.28
CA THR A 388 -15.56 40.03 28.99
C THR A 388 -16.77 40.07 29.96
N GLY A 389 -17.17 38.96 30.60
CA GLY A 389 -18.36 38.89 31.49
C GLY A 389 -18.21 38.05 32.77
N THR A 390 -19.26 38.06 33.62
CA THR A 390 -19.33 37.32 34.91
C THR A 390 -19.59 35.83 34.70
N ARG A 391 -18.79 34.97 35.35
CA ARG A 391 -18.79 33.51 35.15
C ARG A 391 -19.82 32.80 36.04
N GLN A 392 -20.63 31.93 35.45
CA GLN A 392 -21.42 30.91 36.18
C GLN A 392 -20.84 29.54 35.85
N PHE A 393 -20.73 28.66 36.86
CA PHE A 393 -20.13 27.34 36.69
C PHE A 393 -21.10 26.24 37.14
N ARG A 394 -21.16 25.17 36.36
CA ARG A 394 -21.78 23.89 36.73
C ARG A 394 -20.70 22.85 36.95
N TYR A 395 -20.83 22.06 38.01
CA TYR A 395 -19.98 20.91 38.23
C TYR A 395 -20.41 19.78 37.28
N LEU A 396 -19.45 19.28 36.50
CA LEU A 396 -19.57 18.10 35.65
C LEU A 396 -18.64 17.02 36.22
N PRO A 397 -19.18 15.87 36.67
CA PRO A 397 -18.36 14.75 37.09
C PRO A 397 -17.37 14.28 36.00
N MET A 398 -17.76 14.41 34.72
CA MET A 398 -16.93 14.07 33.57
C MET A 398 -17.38 14.85 32.32
N THR A 399 -16.45 15.18 31.42
CA THR A 399 -16.78 15.68 30.07
C THR A 399 -17.37 14.57 29.19
N THR A 400 -18.10 14.95 28.14
CA THR A 400 -18.71 13.97 27.24
C THR A 400 -17.71 13.53 26.17
N LEU A 401 -17.41 12.23 26.12
CA LEU A 401 -16.65 11.63 25.03
C LEU A 401 -17.52 11.60 23.75
N PRO A 402 -17.04 12.09 22.60
CA PRO A 402 -17.81 12.05 21.36
C PRO A 402 -18.31 10.65 21.00
N ALA A 403 -19.37 10.57 20.20
CA ALA A 403 -19.82 9.32 19.59
C ALA A 403 -18.66 8.68 18.78
N HIS A 404 -18.67 7.35 18.58
CA HIS A 404 -17.67 6.63 17.77
C HIS A 404 -16.22 6.53 18.30
N TRP A 405 -16.01 6.89 19.56
CA TRP A 405 -14.82 6.52 20.34
C TRP A 405 -15.04 5.18 21.04
N HIS A 406 -14.11 4.26 20.86
CA HIS A 406 -14.16 2.89 21.40
C HIS A 406 -12.92 2.61 22.25
N PRO A 407 -13.07 2.27 23.55
CA PRO A 407 -11.94 2.03 24.43
C PRO A 407 -11.38 0.63 24.23
N TYR A 408 -10.07 0.49 24.37
CA TYR A 408 -9.34 -0.77 24.46
C TYR A 408 -8.54 -0.78 25.76
N ARG A 409 -8.68 -1.86 26.53
CA ARG A 409 -7.97 -2.03 27.80
C ARG A 409 -7.03 -3.22 27.71
N ARG A 410 -5.92 -3.16 28.44
CA ARG A 410 -4.98 -4.27 28.52
C ARG A 410 -5.60 -5.47 29.23
N THR A 411 -5.32 -6.67 28.73
CA THR A 411 -5.85 -7.94 29.25
C THR A 411 -5.08 -8.49 30.44
N GLY A 412 -3.88 -7.97 30.72
CA GLY A 412 -3.06 -8.37 31.87
C GLY A 412 -3.77 -8.12 33.20
N PRO A 413 -3.55 -8.96 34.23
CA PRO A 413 -4.19 -8.80 35.55
C PRO A 413 -3.87 -7.46 36.22
N ASP A 414 -2.73 -6.86 35.88
CA ASP A 414 -2.25 -5.57 36.34
C ASP A 414 -2.78 -4.38 35.52
N GLY A 415 -3.37 -4.64 34.34
CA GLY A 415 -3.79 -3.62 33.38
C GLY A 415 -2.63 -2.87 32.71
N ILE A 416 -1.40 -3.39 32.79
CA ILE A 416 -0.18 -2.75 32.24
C ILE A 416 0.42 -3.57 31.09
N HIS A 417 0.24 -4.90 31.11
CA HIS A 417 0.78 -5.79 30.10
C HIS A 417 -0.33 -6.56 29.37
N GLY A 418 0.05 -7.24 28.28
CA GLY A 418 -0.87 -8.04 27.47
C GLY A 418 -1.54 -7.25 26.35
N ASP A 419 -2.34 -7.98 25.59
CA ASP A 419 -3.09 -7.49 24.44
C ASP A 419 -4.15 -6.47 24.84
N TRP A 420 -4.62 -5.73 23.84
CA TRP A 420 -5.68 -4.75 23.96
C TRP A 420 -7.03 -5.40 23.64
N GLN A 421 -7.94 -5.41 24.59
CA GLN A 421 -9.30 -5.91 24.39
C GLN A 421 -10.30 -4.76 24.37
N GLN A 422 -11.17 -4.74 23.36
CA GLN A 422 -12.20 -3.74 23.19
C GLN A 422 -13.18 -3.77 24.36
N GLY A 423 -13.22 -2.67 25.09
CA GLY A 423 -14.13 -2.43 26.19
C GLY A 423 -15.46 -1.86 25.72
N LEU A 424 -16.26 -1.44 26.70
CA LEU A 424 -17.52 -0.77 26.47
C LEU A 424 -17.51 0.66 26.96
N ALA A 425 -18.18 1.53 26.21
CA ALA A 425 -18.54 2.86 26.67
C ALA A 425 -20.04 2.93 27.02
N ALA A 426 -20.37 3.67 28.07
CA ALA A 426 -21.74 4.00 28.43
C ALA A 426 -21.95 5.50 28.32
N ASP A 427 -23.11 5.91 27.80
CA ASP A 427 -23.63 7.26 27.88
C ASP A 427 -24.25 7.50 29.25
N LEU A 428 -23.74 8.52 29.94
CA LEU A 428 -24.15 8.95 31.28
C LEU A 428 -24.92 10.28 31.26
N GLY A 429 -25.26 10.82 30.07
CA GLY A 429 -26.00 12.08 29.95
C GLY A 429 -27.47 11.98 30.36
N GLY A 430 -28.01 10.77 30.48
CA GLY A 430 -29.38 10.50 30.93
C GLY A 430 -29.48 10.05 32.39
N VAL A 431 -30.71 9.90 32.89
CA VAL A 431 -31.00 9.44 34.26
C VAL A 431 -30.46 8.03 34.55
N LEU A 432 -30.37 7.19 33.52
CA LEU A 432 -29.83 5.83 33.62
C LEU A 432 -28.68 5.66 32.61
N PRO A 433 -27.57 5.03 33.01
CA PRO A 433 -26.49 4.67 32.09
C PRO A 433 -27.00 3.82 30.92
N ARG A 434 -26.67 4.20 29.69
CA ARG A 434 -27.00 3.43 28.49
C ARG A 434 -25.72 3.01 27.79
N VAL A 435 -25.57 1.72 27.51
CA VAL A 435 -24.44 1.23 26.72
C VAL A 435 -24.48 1.84 25.32
N ARG A 436 -23.35 2.39 24.87
CA ARG A 436 -23.18 2.91 23.51
C ARG A 436 -23.10 1.76 22.50
N ALA A 437 -23.48 2.04 21.27
CA ALA A 437 -23.29 1.10 20.18
C ALA A 437 -21.80 0.80 19.98
N GLY A 438 -21.48 -0.44 19.61
CA GLY A 438 -20.13 -0.85 19.23
C GLY A 438 -19.70 -0.23 17.90
N PRO A 439 -18.49 -0.57 17.42
CA PRO A 439 -17.95 -0.03 16.18
C PRO A 439 -18.77 -0.43 14.96
N ALA A 440 -18.76 0.42 13.94
CA ALA A 440 -19.34 0.13 12.62
C ALA A 440 -18.28 -0.41 11.65
N SER A 441 -17.04 0.07 11.76
CA SER A 441 -15.89 -0.27 10.94
C SER A 441 -15.43 -1.70 11.17
N ARG A 442 -15.20 -2.42 10.07
CA ARG A 442 -14.71 -3.81 10.10
C ARG A 442 -13.27 -3.93 10.58
N LEU A 443 -12.53 -2.83 10.58
CA LEU A 443 -11.12 -2.79 10.98
C LEU A 443 -10.93 -3.00 12.49
N ILE A 444 -11.96 -2.74 13.31
CA ILE A 444 -11.89 -2.77 14.77
C ILE A 444 -13.01 -3.62 15.41
N GLY A 445 -13.42 -4.68 14.72
CA GLY A 445 -14.43 -5.63 15.20
C GLY A 445 -15.74 -5.67 14.39
N GLY A 446 -15.98 -4.67 13.53
CA GLY A 446 -17.13 -4.62 12.63
C GLY A 446 -18.47 -4.38 13.33
N PRO A 447 -19.55 -4.25 12.53
CA PRO A 447 -20.89 -4.10 13.07
C PRO A 447 -21.21 -5.36 13.86
N SER A 448 -21.49 -5.16 15.14
CA SER A 448 -21.93 -6.21 16.03
C SER A 448 -23.16 -6.89 15.42
N GLY A 449 -23.21 -8.22 15.36
CA GLY A 449 -24.50 -8.92 15.25
C GLY A 449 -25.43 -8.53 16.41
N PRO A 450 -26.63 -9.13 16.56
CA PRO A 450 -27.44 -8.92 17.76
C PRO A 450 -26.65 -9.34 19.01
N GLY A 451 -26.08 -8.36 19.71
CA GLY A 451 -25.06 -8.51 20.76
C GLY A 451 -24.14 -7.27 20.80
N PHE A 452 -23.44 -7.04 21.91
CA PHE A 452 -22.70 -5.79 22.13
C PHE A 452 -21.35 -5.66 21.40
N GLY A 453 -21.05 -6.47 20.38
CA GLY A 453 -19.81 -6.40 19.59
C GLY A 453 -18.56 -6.15 20.44
N ARG A 454 -18.34 -7.03 21.42
CA ARG A 454 -17.29 -6.86 22.42
C ARG A 454 -16.15 -7.81 22.14
N GLY A 455 -14.96 -7.42 22.59
CA GLY A 455 -13.82 -8.32 22.66
C GLY A 455 -13.02 -8.44 21.37
N HIS A 456 -13.10 -7.45 20.46
CA HIS A 456 -12.05 -7.31 19.47
C HIS A 456 -10.72 -7.18 20.21
N GLU A 457 -9.77 -8.03 19.87
CA GLU A 457 -8.45 -8.04 20.49
C GLU A 457 -7.41 -7.56 19.49
N ILE A 458 -6.55 -6.66 19.94
CA ILE A 458 -5.44 -6.10 19.20
C ILE A 458 -4.16 -6.49 19.95
N ALA A 459 -3.16 -7.00 19.23
CA ALA A 459 -1.88 -7.37 19.81
C ALA A 459 -1.21 -6.15 20.45
N ALA A 460 -0.51 -6.35 21.57
CA ALA A 460 0.15 -5.25 22.28
C ALA A 460 1.08 -4.44 21.37
N GLU A 461 1.79 -5.12 20.47
CA GLU A 461 2.74 -4.57 19.50
C GLU A 461 2.09 -3.91 18.27
N ALA A 462 0.79 -4.10 18.05
CA ALA A 462 0.12 -3.61 16.84
C ALA A 462 -0.16 -2.09 16.88
N ILE A 463 -0.18 -1.49 18.08
CA ILE A 463 -0.36 -0.05 18.29
C ILE A 463 0.98 0.56 18.71
N ALA A 464 1.59 1.31 17.81
CA ALA A 464 2.80 2.08 18.11
C ALA A 464 2.50 3.25 19.06
N SER A 465 3.53 3.79 19.71
CA SER A 465 3.40 4.94 20.62
C SER A 465 2.88 6.20 19.92
N SER A 466 3.19 6.38 18.63
CA SER A 466 2.66 7.47 17.82
C SER A 466 1.22 7.27 17.35
N GLY A 467 0.65 6.08 17.58
CA GLY A 467 -0.64 5.66 17.04
C GLY A 467 -0.57 5.14 15.60
N ALA A 468 -1.72 4.69 15.09
CA ALA A 468 -1.88 4.15 13.75
C ALA A 468 -3.22 4.57 13.14
N SER A 469 -3.23 4.93 11.86
CA SER A 469 -4.44 5.11 11.07
C SER A 469 -4.71 3.83 10.29
N LEU A 470 -5.89 3.27 10.47
CA LEU A 470 -6.39 2.12 9.71
C LEU A 470 -7.39 2.62 8.68
N ARG A 471 -7.18 2.25 7.43
CA ARG A 471 -8.00 2.69 6.31
C ARG A 471 -8.47 1.53 5.46
N ARG A 472 -9.61 1.72 4.82
CA ARG A 472 -10.20 0.76 3.89
C ARG A 472 -10.73 1.48 2.67
N ARG A 473 -10.45 1.00 1.45
CA ARG A 473 -10.99 1.57 0.21
C ARG A 473 -11.03 0.55 -0.93
N ALA A 474 -11.86 0.81 -1.93
CA ALA A 474 -11.82 0.04 -3.17
C ALA A 474 -10.61 0.44 -4.03
N ARG A 475 -9.94 -0.53 -4.64
CA ARG A 475 -8.85 -0.35 -5.60
C ARG A 475 -9.19 -1.09 -6.89
N LEU A 476 -8.94 -0.45 -8.03
CA LEU A 476 -9.19 -1.02 -9.35
C LEU A 476 -7.92 -0.94 -10.20
N ALA A 477 -7.44 -2.09 -10.65
CA ALA A 477 -6.30 -2.23 -11.55
C ALA A 477 -6.69 -3.09 -12.77
N ARG A 478 -5.69 -3.41 -13.60
CA ARG A 478 -5.82 -4.40 -14.67
C ARG A 478 -4.88 -5.58 -14.42
N ASP A 479 -5.32 -6.76 -14.81
CA ASP A 479 -4.46 -7.94 -14.88
C ASP A 479 -3.53 -7.87 -16.11
N THR A 480 -2.64 -8.86 -16.26
CA THR A 480 -1.71 -8.94 -17.40
C THR A 480 -2.40 -9.17 -18.76
N GLU A 481 -3.70 -9.49 -18.79
CA GLU A 481 -4.53 -9.59 -19.99
C GLU A 481 -5.37 -8.32 -20.23
N GLY A 482 -5.22 -7.30 -19.39
CA GLY A 482 -5.94 -6.03 -19.48
C GLY A 482 -7.36 -6.06 -18.89
N ARG A 483 -7.78 -7.12 -18.21
CA ARG A 483 -9.11 -7.24 -17.58
C ARG A 483 -9.13 -6.51 -16.22
N PRO A 484 -10.26 -5.90 -15.84
CA PRO A 484 -10.34 -5.17 -14.57
C PRO A 484 -10.27 -6.11 -13.36
N VAL A 485 -9.44 -5.75 -12.38
CA VAL A 485 -9.33 -6.41 -11.08
C VAL A 485 -9.72 -5.39 -10.01
N LEU A 486 -10.83 -5.64 -9.32
CA LEU A 486 -11.35 -4.81 -8.23
C LEU A 486 -11.17 -5.58 -6.92
N TRP A 487 -10.57 -4.94 -5.92
CA TRP A 487 -10.48 -5.45 -4.55
C TRP A 487 -10.74 -4.33 -3.55
N VAL A 488 -10.94 -4.69 -2.29
CA VAL A 488 -10.95 -3.72 -1.18
C VAL A 488 -9.64 -3.87 -0.41
N GLU A 489 -8.83 -2.82 -0.48
CA GLU A 489 -7.60 -2.65 0.28
C GLU A 489 -7.92 -2.31 1.73
N ARG A 490 -7.13 -2.88 2.64
CA ARG A 490 -7.03 -2.46 4.05
C ARG A 490 -5.58 -2.11 4.32
N SER A 491 -5.34 -0.93 4.86
CA SER A 491 -3.99 -0.42 5.10
C SER A 491 -3.82 0.15 6.51
N ARG A 492 -2.62 0.04 7.06
CA ARG A 492 -2.17 0.65 8.30
C ARG A 492 -1.06 1.66 7.99
N THR A 493 -1.16 2.87 8.53
CA THR A 493 -0.10 3.88 8.43
C THR A 493 0.17 4.49 9.79
N PRO A 494 1.42 4.84 10.13
CA PRO A 494 1.72 5.50 11.39
C PRO A 494 1.05 6.88 11.46
N LEU A 495 0.55 7.24 12.65
CA LEU A 495 0.11 8.61 12.93
C LEU A 495 1.29 9.46 13.44
N ALA A 496 1.17 10.78 13.29
CA ALA A 496 2.12 11.73 13.86
C ALA A 496 1.96 11.86 15.39
N GLY A 497 0.77 11.57 15.90
CA GLY A 497 0.46 11.51 17.33
C GLY A 497 -0.85 10.74 17.55
N PRO A 498 -1.05 10.15 18.73
CA PRO A 498 -2.26 9.40 19.03
C PRO A 498 -3.48 10.33 19.13
N PRO A 499 -4.70 9.81 18.87
CA PRO A 499 -5.92 10.56 19.11
C PRO A 499 -6.06 10.89 20.60
N VAL A 500 -6.48 12.12 20.91
CA VAL A 500 -6.59 12.62 22.29
C VAL A 500 -8.05 12.79 22.68
N SER A 501 -8.48 12.03 23.69
CA SER A 501 -9.88 12.01 24.14
C SER A 501 -10.32 13.32 24.80
N HIS A 502 -9.38 14.10 25.34
CA HIS A 502 -9.63 15.25 26.21
C HIS A 502 -10.67 14.98 27.31
N LEU A 503 -10.78 13.71 27.73
CA LEU A 503 -11.69 13.32 28.80
C LEU A 503 -11.17 13.91 30.11
N ARG A 504 -12.01 14.73 30.76
CA ARG A 504 -11.69 15.37 32.02
C ARG A 504 -12.73 14.97 33.05
N PHE A 505 -12.27 14.72 34.27
CA PHE A 505 -13.11 14.43 35.41
C PHE A 505 -13.14 15.65 36.34
N ASP A 506 -14.20 15.77 37.14
CA ASP A 506 -14.33 16.81 38.15
C ASP A 506 -14.19 18.24 37.60
N VAL A 507 -14.88 18.53 36.49
CA VAL A 507 -14.77 19.79 35.77
C VAL A 507 -15.81 20.79 36.25
N MET A 508 -15.39 22.00 36.61
CA MET A 508 -16.29 23.14 36.72
C MET A 508 -16.47 23.76 35.33
N ALA A 509 -17.49 23.33 34.60
CA ALA A 509 -17.78 23.85 33.28
C ALA A 509 -18.49 25.19 33.40
N GLU A 510 -18.01 26.21 32.70
CA GLU A 510 -18.70 27.50 32.65
C GLU A 510 -19.98 27.35 31.82
N ASP A 511 -21.10 27.87 32.34
CA ASP A 511 -22.36 27.90 31.60
C ASP A 511 -22.20 28.81 30.38
N GLU A 512 -22.76 28.40 29.24
CA GLU A 512 -22.84 29.29 28.07
C GLU A 512 -23.75 30.45 28.43
N VAL A 513 -23.18 31.65 28.53
CA VAL A 513 -23.97 32.89 28.59
C VAL A 513 -24.71 32.98 27.26
N PRO A 514 -26.06 32.93 27.24
CA PRO A 514 -26.79 33.10 26.00
C PRO A 514 -26.37 34.43 25.35
N PRO A 515 -26.23 34.50 24.02
CA PRO A 515 -25.91 35.76 23.36
C PRO A 515 -26.94 36.79 23.82
N GLY A 516 -26.48 37.80 24.56
CA GLY A 516 -27.37 38.81 25.11
C GLY A 516 -28.13 39.46 23.97
N ASP A 517 -29.44 39.61 24.14
CA ASP A 517 -30.23 40.49 23.29
C ASP A 517 -29.55 41.87 23.32
N GLY A 518 -28.97 42.26 22.19
CA GLY A 518 -28.33 43.56 22.02
C GLY A 518 -29.37 44.66 22.16
N ASN A 519 -29.63 45.08 23.40
CA ASN A 519 -30.25 46.34 23.76
C ASN A 519 -29.77 46.71 25.17
N GLY A 520 -28.70 47.49 25.20
CA GLY A 520 -28.11 48.10 26.40
C GLY A 520 -27.00 49.04 26.00
#